data_AF-A0A967Q2F5-F1
#
_entry.id   AF-A0A967Q2F5-F1
#
_cell.length_a   1.000
_cell.length_b   1.000
_cell.length_c   1.000
_cell.angle_alpha   90.00
_cell.angle_beta   90.00
_cell.angle_gamma   90.00
#
_symmetry.space_group_name_H-M   'P 1'
#
loop_
_entity.id
_entity.type
_entity.pdbx_description
1 polymer ?
#
loop_
_entity_poly.entity_id
_entity_poly.type
_entity_poly.pdbx_seq_one_letter_code
_entity_poly.pdbx_strand_id
1 'polypeptide(L)' 'KEFPNAEMIDGKGCWAVPGFVDPHTHPVFYKTREDEFEMRILGKSYEEIAAAGGGIRNSVRV' A
#
# COMPACT_ATOMS: atom_id res chain seq x y z
N LYS A 1 36.80 19.78 -2.89
CA LYS A 1 35.91 20.26 -1.81
C LYS A 1 36.15 19.35 -0.62
N GLU A 2 36.50 19.91 0.54
CA GLU A 2 36.61 19.17 1.80
C GLU A 2 35.34 19.39 2.63
N PHE A 3 34.89 18.35 3.34
CA PHE A 3 33.71 18.38 4.21
C PHE A 3 34.14 18.08 5.66
N PRO A 4 34.82 19.03 6.34
CA PRO A 4 35.51 18.76 7.60
C PRO A 4 34.62 18.37 8.78
N ASN A 5 33.31 18.60 8.69
CA ASN A 5 32.33 18.32 9.76
C ASN A 5 31.32 17.21 9.39
N ALA A 6 31.59 16.43 8.35
CA ALA A 6 30.70 15.34 7.96
C ALA A 6 30.96 14.09 8.81
N GLU A 7 29.88 13.39 9.18
CA GLU A 7 29.98 12.06 9.76
C GLU A 7 30.39 11.05 8.68
N MET A 8 31.39 10.23 8.98
CA MET A 8 31.87 9.17 8.10
C MET A 8 31.24 7.83 8.48
N ILE A 9 30.59 7.18 7.51
CA ILE A 9 29.94 5.89 7.69
C ILE A 9 30.62 4.85 6.78
N ASP A 10 31.19 3.78 7.36
CA ASP A 10 31.78 2.66 6.63
C ASP A 10 30.67 1.69 6.16
N GLY A 11 30.48 1.61 4.85
CA GLY A 11 29.50 0.75 4.21
C GLY A 11 29.85 -0.74 4.17
N LYS A 12 31.04 -1.16 4.62
CA LYS A 12 31.46 -2.59 4.71
C LYS A 12 31.24 -3.42 3.43
N GLY A 13 31.40 -2.79 2.26
CA GLY A 13 31.20 -3.45 0.96
C GLY A 13 29.74 -3.57 0.51
N CYS A 14 28.79 -2.93 1.22
CA CYS A 14 27.40 -2.84 0.79
C CYS A 14 27.19 -1.78 -0.30
N TRP A 15 26.06 -1.90 -1.00
CA TRP A 15 25.63 -0.92 -1.99
C TRP A 15 24.92 0.26 -1.30
N ALA A 16 25.32 1.47 -1.66
CA ALA A 16 24.53 2.67 -1.39
C ALA A 16 23.74 3.02 -2.66
N VAL A 17 22.41 3.06 -2.55
CA VAL A 17 21.50 3.47 -3.62
C VAL A 17 20.67 4.66 -3.14
N PRO A 18 20.16 5.52 -4.04
CA PRO A 18 19.17 6.52 -3.66
C PRO A 18 17.98 5.87 -2.95
N GLY A 19 17.38 6.59 -2.00
CA GLY A 19 16.14 6.14 -1.37
C GLY A 19 15.05 5.91 -2.41
N PHE A 20 14.31 4.79 -2.28
CA PHE A 20 13.21 4.52 -3.18
C PHE A 20 12.07 5.51 -2.97
N VAL A 21 11.39 5.84 -4.06
CA VAL A 21 10.18 6.65 -4.07
C VAL A 21 9.05 5.75 -4.53
N ASP A 22 8.00 5.66 -3.73
CA ASP A 22 6.76 5.03 -4.16
C ASP A 22 5.81 6.11 -4.71
N PRO A 23 5.66 6.23 -6.04
CA PRO A 23 4.95 7.35 -6.65
C PRO A 23 3.43 7.21 -6.56
N HIS A 24 2.91 6.02 -6.21
CA HIS A 24 1.47 5.78 -6.25
C HIS A 24 1.05 4.69 -5.26
N THR A 25 0.48 5.12 -4.14
CA THR A 25 -0.15 4.22 -3.17
C THR A 25 -1.48 4.79 -2.69
N HIS A 26 -2.31 3.91 -2.13
CA HIS A 26 -3.51 4.28 -1.37
C HIS A 26 -3.38 3.72 0.07
N PRO A 27 -2.42 4.19 0.88
CA PRO A 27 -2.07 3.54 2.15
C PRO A 27 -3.05 3.88 3.28
N VAL A 28 -3.82 4.95 3.12
CA VAL A 28 -4.83 5.40 4.08
C VAL A 28 -6.22 5.01 3.57
N PHE A 29 -6.88 4.11 4.29
CA PHE A 29 -8.26 3.69 4.07
C PHE A 29 -8.87 3.26 5.42
N TYR A 30 -10.21 3.20 5.51
CA TYR A 30 -10.90 2.93 6.78
C TYR A 30 -11.16 1.44 7.01
N LYS A 31 -11.63 0.74 5.96
CA LYS A 31 -11.95 -0.70 6.01
C LYS A 31 -11.23 -1.47 4.92
N THR A 32 -10.84 -2.67 5.26
CA THR A 32 -10.31 -3.69 4.37
C THR A 32 -11.45 -4.33 3.55
N ARG A 33 -11.14 -5.23 2.61
CA ARG A 33 -12.11 -5.80 1.63
C ARG A 33 -12.02 -7.33 1.48
N GLU A 34 -11.55 -8.02 2.52
CA GLU A 34 -11.43 -9.47 2.59
C GLU A 34 -12.78 -10.18 2.44
N ASP A 35 -13.86 -9.63 3.01
CA ASP A 35 -15.20 -10.21 2.87
C ASP A 35 -15.65 -10.24 1.40
N GLU A 36 -15.35 -9.17 0.66
CA GLU A 36 -15.65 -9.11 -0.78
C GLU A 36 -14.76 -10.06 -1.58
N PHE A 37 -13.54 -10.30 -1.12
CA PHE A 37 -12.65 -11.29 -1.71
C PHE A 37 -13.20 -12.70 -1.53
N GLU A 38 -13.71 -13.04 -0.35
CA GLU A 38 -14.41 -14.31 -0.11
C GLU A 38 -15.66 -14.45 -0.99
N MET A 39 -16.50 -13.41 -1.09
CA MET A 39 -17.69 -13.41 -1.95
C MET A 39 -17.33 -13.71 -3.41
N ARG A 40 -16.22 -13.15 -3.92
CA ARG A 40 -15.73 -13.44 -5.29
C ARG A 40 -15.32 -14.90 -5.45
N ILE A 41 -14.66 -15.48 -4.45
CA ILE A 41 -14.29 -16.91 -4.46
C ILE A 41 -15.55 -17.78 -4.52
N LEU A 42 -16.62 -17.39 -3.82
CA LEU A 42 -17.91 -18.06 -3.84
C LEU A 42 -18.71 -17.81 -5.13
N GLY A 43 -18.15 -17.08 -6.10
CA GLY A 43 -18.75 -16.86 -7.41
C GLY A 43 -19.78 -15.73 -7.47
N LYS A 44 -19.83 -14.84 -6.46
CA LYS A 44 -20.73 -13.69 -6.47
C LYS A 44 -20.37 -12.70 -7.57
N SER A 45 -21.40 -12.19 -8.26
CA SER A 45 -21.24 -11.16 -9.28
C SER A 45 -20.83 -9.83 -8.65
N TYR A 46 -20.31 -8.93 -9.49
CA TYR A 46 -19.99 -7.56 -9.06
C TYR A 46 -21.24 -6.83 -8.52
N GLU A 47 -22.37 -7.00 -9.18
CA GLU A 47 -23.66 -6.42 -8.78
C GLU A 47 -24.14 -6.99 -7.44
N GLU A 48 -23.98 -8.29 -7.19
CA GLU A 48 -24.33 -8.90 -5.90
C GLU A 48 -23.46 -8.35 -4.76
N ILE A 49 -22.14 -8.21 -4.98
CA ILE A 49 -21.22 -7.65 -3.99
C ILE A 49 -21.52 -6.17 -3.73
N ALA A 50 -21.81 -5.40 -4.79
CA ALA A 50 -22.19 -4.00 -4.67
C ALA A 50 -23.53 -3.84 -3.92
N ALA A 51 -24.51 -4.71 -4.19
CA ALA A 51 -25.79 -4.75 -3.50
C ALA A 51 -25.64 -5.12 -2.01
N ALA A 52 -24.66 -5.98 -1.69
CA ALA A 52 -24.27 -6.31 -0.32
C ALA A 52 -23.49 -5.19 0.40
N GLY A 53 -23.26 -4.04 -0.25
CA GLY A 53 -22.57 -2.89 0.33
C GLY A 53 -21.05 -2.87 0.11
N GLY A 54 -20.52 -3.80 -0.68
CA GLY A 54 -19.13 -3.82 -1.09
C GLY A 54 -18.76 -2.73 -2.10
N GLY A 55 -17.61 -2.88 -2.74
CA GLY A 55 -17.07 -1.91 -3.70
C GLY A 55 -16.23 -0.82 -3.04
N ILE A 56 -15.83 0.18 -3.82
CA ILE A 56 -14.97 1.29 -3.35
C ILE A 56 -15.58 2.07 -2.18
N ARG A 57 -16.93 2.11 -2.12
CA ARG A 57 -17.65 2.78 -1.02
C ARG A 57 -17.39 2.10 0.32
N ASN A 58 -17.12 0.80 0.33
CA ASN A 58 -16.83 0.06 1.56
C ASN A 58 -15.51 0.51 2.20
N SER A 59 -14.48 0.80 1.37
CA SER A 59 -13.16 1.22 1.86
C SER A 59 -13.12 2.56 2.60
N VAL A 60 -14.14 3.40 2.44
CA VAL A 60 -14.19 4.78 2.96
C VAL A 60 -15.31 5.05 3.97
N ARG A 61 -16.22 4.08 4.18
CA ARG A 61 -17.40 4.26 5.05
C ARG A 61 -17.10 3.93 6.50
N VAL A 62 -17.36 4.90 7.39
CA VAL A 62 -17.25 4.78 8.85
C VAL A 62 -18.33 3.83 9.38
#